data_AF-A0A6I9WZL8-F1
#
_entry.id   AF-A0A6I9WZL8-F1
#
_cell.length_a   1.000
_cell.length_b   1.000
_cell.length_c   1.000
_cell.angle_alpha   90.00
_cell.angle_beta   90.00
_cell.angle_gamma   90.00
#
_symmetry.space_group_name_H-M   'P 1'
#
loop_
_entity.id
_entity.type
_entity.pdbx_description
1 polymer ?
#
loop_
_entity_poly.entity_id
_entity_poly.type
_entity_poly.pdbx_seq_one_letter_code
_entity_poly.pdbx_strand_id
1 'polypeptide(L)'
;MSMMKRITLEEEMKKNPQLKLSDIQLLREWCEKQPHLPKIEDSFLALFLHSNYYQMEPTKNIIENYYTIRTHAPEFFSDRDPFGGKELRQAFQVQ
;
A
#
# COMPACT_ATOMS: atom_id res chain seq x y z
N MET A 1 -21.21 6.54 5.70
CA MET A 1 -20.00 5.70 5.60
C MET A 1 -19.07 6.10 6.72
N SER A 2 -18.80 5.21 7.68
CA SER A 2 -17.79 5.49 8.72
C SER A 2 -16.45 5.74 8.03
N MET A 3 -15.82 6.90 8.26
CA MET A 3 -14.45 7.12 7.82
C MET A 3 -13.57 6.17 8.64
N MET A 4 -13.17 5.06 8.02
CA MET A 4 -12.19 4.15 8.60
C MET A 4 -10.96 4.96 8.97
N LYS A 5 -10.67 5.07 10.28
CA LYS A 5 -9.54 5.86 10.78
C LYS A 5 -8.26 5.22 10.24
N ARG A 6 -7.62 5.89 9.27
CA ARG A 6 -6.31 5.46 8.74
C ARG A 6 -5.28 5.64 9.85
N ILE A 7 -4.43 4.65 10.04
CA ILE A 7 -3.35 4.74 11.02
C ILE A 7 -2.34 5.77 10.52
N THR A 8 -1.91 6.66 11.41
CA THR A 8 -0.94 7.71 11.10
C THR A 8 0.50 7.17 11.17
N LEU A 9 1.43 7.85 10.49
CA LEU A 9 2.85 7.51 10.58
C LEU A 9 3.36 7.55 12.03
N GLU A 10 2.93 8.55 12.81
CA GLU A 10 3.33 8.72 14.20
C GLU A 10 2.89 7.56 15.09
N GLU A 11 1.67 7.04 14.88
CA GLU A 11 1.17 5.86 15.58
C GLU A 11 1.96 4.61 15.21
N GLU A 12 2.32 4.43 13.93
CA GLU A 12 3.14 3.30 13.49
C GLU A 12 4.57 3.35 14.03
N MET A 13 5.19 4.52 14.06
CA MET A 13 6.51 4.70 14.66
C MET A 13 6.51 4.42 16.18
N LYS A 14 5.44 4.78 16.90
CA LYS A 14 5.31 4.46 18.33
C LYS A 14 5.22 2.96 18.58
N LYS A 15 4.55 2.21 17.70
CA LYS A 15 4.42 0.76 17.80
C LYS A 15 5.69 0.03 17.36
N ASN A 16 6.40 0.59 16.39
CA ASN A 16 7.51 -0.04 15.71
C ASN A 16 8.81 0.76 15.92
N PRO A 17 9.57 0.49 17.00
CA PRO A 17 10.78 1.27 17.32
C PRO A 17 11.92 1.11 16.30
N GLN A 18 11.85 0.09 15.44
CA GLN A 18 12.81 -0.13 14.35
C GLN A 18 12.54 0.77 13.14
N LEU A 19 11.34 1.36 13.04
CA LEU A 19 10.97 2.25 11.95
C LEU A 19 11.64 3.62 12.15
N LYS A 20 12.57 3.96 11.25
CA LYS A 20 13.31 5.23 11.30
C LYS A 20 12.78 6.19 10.24
N LEU A 21 12.67 7.47 10.62
CA LEU A 21 12.33 8.54 9.67
C LEU A 21 13.35 8.66 8.54
N SER A 22 14.64 8.38 8.81
CA SER A 22 15.69 8.36 7.78
C SER A 22 15.39 7.35 6.68
N ASP A 23 14.91 6.17 7.04
CA ASP A 23 14.65 5.08 6.09
C ASP A 23 13.43 5.40 5.23
N ILE A 24 12.40 6.02 5.84
CA ILE A 24 11.22 6.52 5.11
C ILE A 24 11.62 7.62 4.13
N GLN A 25 12.48 8.55 4.54
CA GLN A 25 12.93 9.63 3.67
C GLN A 25 13.74 9.09 2.49
N LEU A 26 14.70 8.21 2.73
CA LEU A 26 15.49 7.57 1.67
C LEU A 26 14.61 6.81 0.68
N LEU A 27 13.60 6.09 1.21
CA LEU A 27 12.66 5.35 0.38
C LEU A 27 11.76 6.29 -0.44
N ARG A 28 11.29 7.40 0.16
CA ARG A 28 10.52 8.43 -0.54
C ARG A 28 11.31 9.04 -1.69
N GLU A 29 12.55 9.46 -1.44
CA GLU A 29 13.43 10.03 -2.46
C GLU A 29 13.72 9.02 -3.59
N TRP A 30 13.80 7.73 -3.27
CA TRP A 30 13.92 6.69 -4.28
C TRP A 30 12.64 6.53 -5.10
N CYS A 31 11.46 6.53 -4.47
CA CYS A 31 10.17 6.46 -5.16
C CYS A 31 9.94 7.65 -6.09
N GLU A 32 10.30 8.87 -5.67
CA GLU A 32 10.18 10.08 -6.50
C GLU A 32 11.05 10.05 -7.77
N LYS A 33 12.11 9.22 -7.78
CA LYS A 33 12.95 9.00 -8.96
C LYS A 33 12.38 7.97 -9.93
N GLN A 34 11.34 7.22 -9.54
CA GLN A 34 10.69 6.23 -10.40
C GLN A 34 9.49 6.86 -11.11
N PRO A 35 9.53 7.08 -12.43
CA PRO A 35 8.48 7.81 -13.15
C PRO A 35 7.16 7.05 -13.25
N HIS A 36 7.18 5.71 -13.12
CA HIS A 36 6.00 4.84 -13.18
C HIS A 36 5.32 4.65 -11.82
N LEU A 37 5.99 5.01 -10.71
CA LEU A 37 5.39 4.91 -9.38
C LEU A 37 4.50 6.14 -9.10
N PRO A 38 3.32 5.96 -8.51
CA PRO A 38 2.52 7.08 -8.05
C PRO A 38 3.15 7.73 -6.82
N LYS A 39 2.65 8.91 -6.44
CA LYS A 39 3.02 9.52 -5.16
C LYS A 39 2.53 8.64 -4.01
N ILE A 40 3.47 8.12 -3.22
CA ILE A 40 3.18 7.23 -2.09
C ILE A 40 3.17 8.04 -0.79
N GLU A 41 2.12 7.87 0.02
CA GLU A 41 2.00 8.47 1.34
C GLU A 41 2.96 7.80 2.35
N ASP A 42 3.46 8.57 3.32
CA ASP A 42 4.43 8.06 4.29
C ASP A 42 3.93 6.89 5.14
N SER A 43 2.62 6.86 5.43
CA SER A 43 2.02 5.73 6.15
C SER A 43 2.11 4.42 5.36
N PHE A 44 2.06 4.49 4.02
CA PHE A 44 2.29 3.33 3.17
C PHE A 44 3.77 2.97 3.09
N LEU A 45 4.67 3.96 3.01
CA LEU A 45 6.12 3.70 3.05
C LEU A 45 6.52 3.00 4.36
N ALA A 46 5.96 3.43 5.49
CA ALA A 46 6.12 2.78 6.78
C ALA A 46 5.61 1.34 6.78
N LEU A 47 4.43 1.10 6.18
CA LEU A 47 3.87 -0.24 6.04
C LEU A 47 4.76 -1.17 5.20
N PHE A 48 5.27 -0.68 4.07
CA PHE A 48 6.16 -1.46 3.20
C PHE A 48 7.49 -1.79 3.90
N LEU A 49 8.05 -0.85 4.65
CA LEU A 49 9.24 -1.11 5.46
C LEU A 49 8.94 -2.15 6.54
N HIS A 50 7.82 -2.00 7.25
CA HIS A 50 7.43 -2.93 8.30
C HIS A 50 7.22 -4.35 7.76
N SER A 51 6.54 -4.52 6.61
CA SER A 51 6.29 -5.83 5.99
C SER A 51 7.57 -6.53 5.52
N ASN A 52 8.65 -5.78 5.32
CA ASN A 52 9.94 -6.27 4.86
C ASN A 52 11.01 -6.22 5.96
N TYR A 53 10.60 -6.21 7.23
CA TYR A 53 11.51 -6.19 8.39
C TYR A 53 12.55 -5.06 8.31
N TYR A 54 12.13 -3.91 7.79
CA TYR A 54 12.94 -2.68 7.63
C TYR A 54 14.14 -2.83 6.69
N GLN A 55 14.16 -3.87 5.84
CA GLN A 55 15.20 -4.07 4.84
C GLN A 55 14.88 -3.27 3.57
N MET A 56 15.81 -2.39 3.17
CA MET A 56 15.57 -1.43 2.10
C MET A 56 15.36 -2.06 0.71
N GLU A 57 16.25 -2.96 0.29
CA GLU A 57 16.17 -3.57 -1.04
C GLU A 57 14.93 -4.46 -1.22
N PRO A 58 14.56 -5.35 -0.27
CA PRO A 58 13.29 -6.08 -0.34
C PRO A 58 12.07 -5.16 -0.37
N THR A 59 12.11 -4.05 0.38
CA THR A 59 11.04 -3.05 0.39
C THR A 59 10.81 -2.45 -0.99
N LYS A 60 11.87 -2.05 -1.69
CA LYS A 60 11.78 -1.52 -3.06
C LYS A 60 11.15 -2.53 -4.02
N ASN A 61 11.59 -3.79 -3.97
CA ASN A 61 11.04 -4.86 -4.80
C ASN A 61 9.54 -5.08 -4.54
N ILE A 62 9.12 -5.03 -3.27
CA ILE A 62 7.70 -5.15 -2.92
C ILE A 62 6.88 -3.96 -3.42
N ILE A 63 7.41 -2.74 -3.35
CA ILE A 63 6.72 -1.55 -3.89
C ILE A 63 6.49 -1.70 -5.40
N GLU A 64 7.54 -2.06 -6.15
CA GLU A 64 7.46 -2.30 -7.60
C GLU A 64 6.38 -3.35 -7.93
N ASN A 65 6.46 -4.51 -7.26
CA ASN A 65 5.52 -5.60 -7.47
C ASN A 65 4.08 -5.21 -7.09
N TYR A 66 3.91 -4.47 -6.00
CA TYR A 66 2.59 -4.03 -5.53
C TYR A 66 1.89 -3.17 -6.58
N TYR A 67 2.55 -2.16 -7.14
CA TYR A 67 1.95 -1.31 -8.15
C TYR A 67 1.84 -1.99 -9.51
N THR A 68 2.80 -2.85 -9.87
CA THR A 68 2.77 -3.64 -11.10
C THR A 68 1.56 -4.57 -11.12
N ILE A 69 1.38 -5.42 -10.11
CA ILE A 69 0.29 -6.40 -10.05
C ILE A 69 -1.07 -5.70 -10.09
N ARG A 70 -1.22 -4.60 -9.35
CA ARG A 70 -2.49 -3.85 -9.32
C ARG A 70 -2.83 -3.19 -10.66
N THR A 71 -1.81 -2.83 -11.44
CA THR A 71 -2.00 -2.29 -12.79
C THR A 71 -2.34 -3.40 -13.79
N HIS A 72 -1.72 -4.57 -13.66
CA HIS A 72 -1.91 -5.70 -14.58
C HIS A 72 -3.15 -6.55 -14.31
N ALA A 73 -3.72 -6.49 -13.10
CA ALA A 73 -4.89 -7.29 -12.71
C ALA A 73 -6.10 -6.41 -12.32
N PRO A 74 -6.59 -5.52 -13.21
CA PRO A 74 -7.68 -4.61 -12.90
C PRO A 74 -8.99 -5.32 -12.52
N GLU A 75 -9.20 -6.57 -12.95
CA GLU A 75 -10.35 -7.39 -12.59
C GLU A 75 -10.49 -7.61 -11.07
N PHE A 76 -9.40 -7.51 -10.31
CA PHE A 76 -9.41 -7.61 -8.85
C PHE A 76 -9.32 -6.25 -8.15
N PHE A 77 -8.63 -5.29 -8.77
CA PHE A 77 -8.21 -4.06 -8.07
C PHE A 77 -8.94 -2.79 -8.52
N SER A 78 -9.66 -2.85 -9.64
CA SER A 78 -10.54 -1.79 -10.18
C SER A 78 -12.01 -2.15 -9.96
N ASP A 79 -12.90 -1.15 -10.04
CA ASP A 79 -14.37 -1.31 -9.93
C ASP A 79 -14.85 -2.22 -8.77
N ARG A 80 -14.38 -1.92 -7.56
CA ARG A 80 -14.67 -2.70 -6.35
C ARG A 80 -16.01 -2.35 -5.70
N ASP A 81 -16.98 -1.86 -6.47
CA ASP A 81 -18.33 -1.65 -5.96
C ASP A 81 -19.02 -3.02 -5.76
N PRO A 82 -19.33 -3.45 -4.52
CA PRO A 82 -20.01 -4.73 -4.28
C PRO A 82 -21.37 -4.82 -4.97
N PHE A 83 -21.95 -3.66 -5.30
CA PHE A 83 -23.19 -3.53 -6.03
C PHE A 83 -22.97 -2.97 -7.44
N GLY A 84 -21.76 -2.84 -7.97
CA GLY A 84 -21.53 -2.33 -9.33
C GLY A 84 -21.68 -3.43 -10.38
N GLY A 85 -20.87 -4.48 -10.23
CA GLY A 85 -20.78 -5.60 -11.17
C GLY A 85 -21.78 -6.71 -10.90
N LYS A 86 -22.37 -7.28 -11.96
CA LYS A 86 -23.29 -8.44 -11.89
C LYS A 86 -22.63 -9.66 -11.21
N GLU A 87 -21.34 -9.88 -11.46
CA GLU A 87 -20.55 -11.00 -10.93
C GLU A 87 -20.31 -10.89 -9.42
N LEU A 88 -19.87 -9.72 -8.95
CA LEU A 88 -19.66 -9.48 -7.52
C LEU A 88 -20.98 -9.55 -6.73
N ARG A 89 -22.07 -8.96 -7.26
CA ARG A 89 -23.39 -9.07 -6.62
C ARG A 89 -23.83 -10.52 -6.43
N GLN A 90 -23.56 -11.41 -7.38
CA GLN A 90 -23.89 -12.83 -7.26
C GLN A 90 -23.08 -13.51 -6.15
N ALA A 91 -21.79 -13.20 -6.01
CA ALA A 91 -20.97 -13.72 -4.93
C ALA A 91 -21.49 -13.34 -3.53
N PHE A 92 -22.08 -12.15 -3.39
CA PHE A 92 -22.70 -11.70 -2.13
C PHE A 92 -24.14 -12.20 -1.90
N GLN A 93 -24.76 -12.89 -2.87
CA GLN A 93 -26.12 -13.45 -2.76
C GLN A 93 -26.13 -14.91 -2.26
N VAL A 94 -24.97 -15.55 -2.11
CA VAL A 94 -24.88 -16.90 -1.56
C VAL A 94 -25.03 -16.81 -0.04
N GLN A 95 -26.26 -17.00 0.45
CA GLN A 95 -26.59 -17.24 1.86
C GLN A 95 -26.55 -18.73 2.18
#